data_AF-A0A9J7KHN8-F1
#
_entry.id   AF-A0A9J7KHN8-F1
#
_cell.length_a   1.000
_cell.length_b   1.000
_cell.length_c   1.000
_cell.angle_alpha   90.00
_cell.angle_beta   90.00
_cell.angle_gamma   90.00
#
_symmetry.space_group_name_H-M   'P 1'
#
loop_
_entity.id
_entity.type
_entity.pdbx_description
1 polymer ?
#
loop_
_entity_poly.entity_id
_entity_poly.type
_entity_poly.pdbx_seq_one_letter_code
_entity_poly.pdbx_strand_id
1 'polypeptide(L)'
;MEVVAGLDLVTVVLLFFWVVYLWENYLSFRQREVYKTTKDIPWELRSVLEHETFEKARLYQLDKNGFSFWAGLYSQLEMTVILLLGGIPFLWRVSGDITGYFGYGPKYEVL
;
A
#
# COMPACT_ATOMS: atom_id res chain seq x y z
N MET A 1 -13.87 -10.31 -29.96
CA MET A 1 -12.89 -9.28 -29.53
C MET A 1 -13.56 -7.95 -29.18
N GLU A 2 -14.81 -7.96 -28.67
CA GLU A 2 -15.54 -6.73 -28.27
C GLU A 2 -15.60 -6.55 -26.75
N VAL A 3 -15.30 -7.59 -25.96
CA VAL A 3 -15.36 -7.55 -24.49
C VAL A 3 -14.31 -6.61 -23.88
N VAL A 4 -13.22 -6.32 -24.61
CA VAL A 4 -12.14 -5.43 -24.13
C VAL A 4 -12.47 -3.94 -24.34
N ALA A 5 -13.47 -3.61 -25.16
CA ALA A 5 -13.83 -2.22 -25.45
C ALA A 5 -14.70 -1.55 -24.37
N GLY A 6 -15.23 -2.33 -23.42
CA GLY A 6 -16.14 -1.86 -22.36
C GLY A 6 -15.56 -1.85 -20.95
N LEU A 7 -14.28 -2.23 -20.76
CA LEU A 7 -13.62 -2.09 -19.46
C LEU A 7 -12.95 -0.71 -19.42
N ASP A 8 -13.52 0.20 -18.64
CA ASP A 8 -12.87 1.46 -18.32
C ASP A 8 -11.45 1.18 -17.81
N LEU A 9 -10.45 1.87 -18.35
CA LEU A 9 -9.04 1.68 -17.99
C LEU A 9 -8.81 1.80 -16.48
N VAL A 10 -9.59 2.65 -15.82
CA VAL A 10 -9.64 2.80 -14.36
C VAL A 10 -10.02 1.49 -13.68
N THR A 11 -11.02 0.78 -14.18
CA THR A 11 -11.47 -0.51 -13.65
C THR A 11 -10.39 -1.59 -13.80
N VAL A 12 -9.70 -1.63 -14.94
CA VAL A 12 -8.57 -2.58 -15.15
C VAL A 12 -7.46 -2.32 -14.14
N VAL A 13 -7.06 -1.05 -13.98
CA VAL A 13 -5.99 -0.63 -13.06
C VAL A 13 -6.38 -0.92 -11.61
N LEU A 14 -7.62 -0.62 -11.21
CA LEU A 14 -8.14 -0.94 -9.89
C LEU A 14 -8.10 -2.44 -9.62
N LEU A 15 -8.59 -3.27 -10.55
CA LEU A 15 -8.55 -4.73 -10.41
C LEU A 15 -7.12 -5.24 -10.23
N PHE A 16 -6.17 -4.72 -11.01
CA PHE A 16 -4.76 -5.08 -10.87
C PHE A 16 -4.22 -4.73 -9.48
N PHE A 17 -4.47 -3.52 -8.97
CA PHE A 17 -4.04 -3.13 -7.63
C PHE A 17 -4.64 -3.99 -6.53
N TRP A 18 -5.93 -4.33 -6.65
CA TRP A 18 -6.59 -5.23 -5.69
C TRP A 18 -5.99 -6.63 -5.71
N VAL A 19 -5.65 -7.17 -6.88
CA VAL A 19 -4.98 -8.47 -6.99
C VAL A 19 -3.59 -8.44 -6.33
N VAL A 20 -2.79 -7.40 -6.59
CA VAL A 20 -1.47 -7.25 -5.96
C VAL A 20 -1.59 -7.11 -4.45
N TYR A 21 -2.51 -6.28 -3.96
CA TYR A 21 -2.76 -6.11 -2.52
C TYR A 21 -3.16 -7.43 -1.84
N LEU A 22 -4.08 -8.19 -2.45
CA LEU A 22 -4.50 -9.50 -1.93
C LEU A 22 -3.33 -10.49 -1.90
N TRP A 23 -2.47 -10.46 -2.92
CA TRP A 23 -1.27 -11.30 -3.00
C TRP A 23 -0.26 -10.98 -1.90
N GLU A 24 0.08 -9.71 -1.70
CA GLU A 24 1.00 -9.26 -0.65
C GLU A 24 0.46 -9.57 0.75
N ASN A 25 -0.83 -9.36 0.96
CA ASN A 25 -1.49 -9.71 2.22
C ASN A 25 -1.46 -11.23 2.47
N TYR A 26 -1.69 -12.04 1.44
CA TYR A 26 -1.57 -13.50 1.53
C TYR A 26 -0.15 -13.94 1.93
N LEU A 27 0.88 -13.38 1.30
CA LEU A 27 2.28 -13.65 1.67
C LEU A 27 2.58 -13.24 3.12
N SER A 28 2.11 -12.06 3.52
CA SER A 28 2.29 -11.54 4.89
C SER A 28 1.62 -12.44 5.93
N PHE A 29 0.42 -12.95 5.62
CA PHE A 29 -0.28 -13.92 6.47
C PHE A 29 0.52 -15.21 6.65
N ARG A 30 1.08 -15.75 5.56
CA ARG A 30 1.95 -16.93 5.64
C ARG A 30 3.21 -16.68 6.46
N GLN A 31 3.82 -15.50 6.31
CA GLN A 31 5.01 -15.12 7.08
C GLN A 31 4.68 -14.99 8.58
N ARG A 32 3.48 -14.53 8.92
CA ARG A 32 3.00 -14.48 10.31
C ARG A 32 2.89 -15.87 10.93
N GLU A 33 2.43 -16.88 10.19
CA GLU A 33 2.36 -18.26 10.68
C GLU A 33 3.77 -18.85 10.92
N VAL A 34 4.75 -18.50 10.09
CA VAL A 34 6.16 -18.87 10.33
C VAL A 34 6.69 -18.23 11.61
N TYR A 35 6.45 -16.93 11.84
CA TYR A 35 6.87 -16.25 13.06
C TYR A 35 6.22 -16.81 14.35
N LYS A 36 5.01 -17.37 14.25
CA LYS A 36 4.35 -18.04 15.39
C LYS A 36 4.89 -19.44 15.66
N THR A 37 5.25 -20.18 14.59
CA THR A 37 5.63 -21.59 14.66
C THR A 37 7.12 -21.75 14.97
N THR A 38 7.98 -20.90 14.41
CA THR A 38 9.43 -20.91 14.66
C THR A 38 9.72 -20.12 15.94
N LYS A 39 9.57 -20.78 17.09
CA LYS A 39 9.88 -20.20 18.40
C LYS A 39 11.35 -20.32 18.79
N ASP A 40 12.10 -21.18 18.12
CA ASP A 40 13.51 -21.44 18.39
C ASP A 40 14.43 -20.59 17.50
N ILE A 41 15.47 -20.05 18.11
CA ILE A 41 16.52 -19.30 17.43
C ILE A 41 17.27 -20.26 16.51
N PRO A 42 17.45 -19.95 15.21
CA PRO A 42 18.30 -20.72 14.31
C PRO A 42 19.68 -20.91 14.93
N TRP A 43 20.24 -22.11 14.84
CA TRP A 43 21.50 -22.48 15.52
C TRP A 43 22.67 -21.53 15.18
N GLU A 44 22.65 -20.94 13.98
CA GLU A 44 23.62 -19.94 13.49
C GLU A 44 23.58 -18.60 14.24
N LEU A 45 22.40 -18.20 14.73
CA LEU A 45 22.18 -16.90 15.40
C LEU A 45 22.31 -16.98 16.92
N ARG A 46 22.40 -18.19 17.48
CA ARG A 46 22.41 -18.42 18.93
C ARG A 46 23.65 -17.86 19.64
N SER A 47 24.75 -17.67 18.91
CA SER A 47 26.00 -17.09 19.43
C SER A 47 26.03 -15.56 19.44
N VAL A 48 25.15 -14.91 18.66
CA VAL A 48 25.12 -13.45 18.48
C VAL A 48 23.86 -12.82 19.07
N LEU A 49 22.77 -13.58 19.17
CA LEU A 49 21.47 -13.10 19.61
C LEU A 49 21.08 -13.72 20.95
N GLU A 50 20.96 -12.88 21.97
CA GLU A 50 20.45 -13.26 23.29
C GLU A 50 18.95 -13.57 23.21
N HIS A 51 18.49 -14.55 23.98
CA HIS A 51 17.11 -15.06 23.91
C HIS A 51 16.06 -13.97 24.16
N GLU A 52 16.34 -13.05 25.09
CA GLU A 52 15.46 -11.92 25.40
C GLU A 52 15.33 -10.95 24.22
N THR A 53 16.44 -10.68 23.50
CA THR A 53 16.43 -9.81 22.32
C THR A 53 15.67 -10.45 21.16
N PHE A 54 15.80 -11.78 20.97
CA PHE A 54 15.01 -12.52 19.97
C PHE A 54 13.51 -12.41 20.24
N GLU A 55 13.10 -12.63 21.48
CA GLU A 55 11.69 -12.65 21.85
C GLU A 55 11.04 -11.28 21.73
N LYS A 56 11.75 -10.22 22.16
CA LYS A 56 11.33 -8.81 21.95
C LYS A 56 11.21 -8.49 20.45
N ALA A 57 12.20 -8.88 19.63
CA ALA A 57 12.15 -8.67 18.20
C ALA A 57 10.98 -9.42 17.53
N ARG A 58 10.70 -10.66 17.96
CA ARG A 58 9.56 -11.46 17.46
C ARG A 58 8.22 -10.81 17.79
N LEU A 59 8.03 -10.39 19.04
CA LEU A 59 6.81 -9.69 19.49
C LEU A 59 6.61 -8.39 18.70
N TYR A 60 7.67 -7.58 18.54
CA TYR A 60 7.62 -6.37 17.72
C TYR A 60 7.23 -6.65 16.28
N GLN A 61 7.80 -7.68 15.64
CA GLN A 61 7.45 -8.05 14.26
C GLN A 61 6.00 -8.55 14.15
N LEU A 62 5.47 -9.23 15.17
CA LEU A 62 4.09 -9.68 15.19
C LEU A 62 3.11 -8.50 15.24
N ASP A 63 3.39 -7.52 16.09
CA ASP A 63 2.59 -6.30 16.23
C ASP A 63 2.71 -5.42 14.99
N LYS A 64 3.93 -5.25 14.47
CA LYS A 64 4.19 -4.52 13.22
C LYS A 64 3.42 -5.11 12.04
N ASN A 65 3.37 -6.43 11.91
CA ASN A 65 2.59 -7.09 10.85
C ASN A 65 1.08 -6.82 11.00
N GLY A 66 0.56 -6.82 12.24
CA GLY A 66 -0.83 -6.47 12.50
C GLY A 66 -1.16 -5.02 12.09
N PHE A 67 -0.30 -4.07 12.48
CA PHE A 67 -0.45 -2.67 12.07
C PHE A 67 -0.31 -2.48 10.56
N SER A 68 0.68 -3.13 9.93
CA SER A 68 0.93 -3.03 8.49
C SER A 68 -0.26 -3.51 7.67
N PHE A 69 -1.01 -4.51 8.14
CA PHE A 69 -2.24 -4.95 7.48
C PHE A 69 -3.32 -3.87 7.47
N TRP A 70 -3.58 -3.23 8.62
CA TRP A 70 -4.58 -2.17 8.72
C TRP A 70 -4.18 -0.91 7.95
N ALA A 71 -2.90 -0.52 8.04
CA ALA A 71 -2.36 0.60 7.29
C ALA A 71 -2.44 0.34 5.76
N GLY A 72 -2.12 -0.88 5.32
CA GLY A 72 -2.24 -1.30 3.94
C GLY A 72 -3.68 -1.26 3.44
N LEU A 73 -4.65 -1.75 4.23
CA LEU A 73 -6.06 -1.71 3.89
C LEU A 73 -6.57 -0.27 3.74
N TYR A 74 -6.19 0.60 4.67
CA TYR A 74 -6.53 2.02 4.59
C TYR A 74 -5.95 2.67 3.32
N SER A 75 -4.67 2.44 3.04
CA SER A 75 -4.02 2.96 1.83
C SER A 75 -4.67 2.46 0.54
N GLN A 76 -5.07 1.18 0.49
CA GLN A 76 -5.72 0.59 -0.68
C GLN A 76 -7.11 1.20 -0.92
N LEU A 77 -7.87 1.43 0.16
CA LEU A 77 -9.17 2.10 0.10
C LEU A 77 -9.04 3.56 -0.32
N GLU A 78 -8.08 4.28 0.25
CA GLU A 78 -7.77 5.67 -0.12
C GLU A 78 -7.45 5.79 -1.62
N MET A 79 -6.55 4.94 -2.15
CA MET A 79 -6.24 4.91 -3.57
C MET A 79 -7.47 4.60 -4.44
N THR A 80 -8.30 3.64 -4.02
CA THR A 80 -9.52 3.28 -4.72
C THR A 80 -10.49 4.47 -4.79
N VAL A 81 -10.69 5.17 -3.69
CA VAL A 81 -11.56 6.36 -3.61
C VAL A 81 -11.01 7.50 -4.47
N ILE A 82 -9.70 7.78 -4.40
CA ILE A 82 -9.06 8.83 -5.21
C ILE A 82 -9.23 8.54 -6.70
N LEU A 83 -9.06 7.29 -7.13
CA LEU A 83 -9.21 6.91 -8.54
C LEU A 83 -10.66 6.98 -9.01
N LEU A 84 -11.63 6.51 -8.21
CA LEU A 84 -13.05 6.51 -8.57
C LEU A 84 -13.66 7.92 -8.59
N LEU A 85 -13.26 8.78 -7.66
CA LEU A 85 -13.77 10.16 -7.58
C LEU A 85 -13.01 11.13 -8.49
N GLY A 86 -11.94 10.69 -9.17
CA GLY A 86 -11.10 11.58 -9.96
C GLY A 86 -10.38 12.61 -9.08
N GLY A 87 -9.78 12.17 -7.97
CA GLY A 87 -9.01 13.04 -7.08
C GLY A 87 -7.84 13.72 -7.78
N ILE A 88 -7.20 13.08 -8.75
CA ILE A 88 -6.13 13.69 -9.56
C ILE A 88 -6.65 14.90 -10.37
N PRO A 89 -7.69 14.78 -11.23
CA PRO A 89 -8.23 15.94 -11.94
C PRO A 89 -8.86 16.98 -11.00
N PHE A 90 -9.39 16.58 -9.85
CA PHE A 90 -9.86 17.53 -8.83
C PHE A 90 -8.72 18.38 -8.26
N LEU A 91 -7.62 17.73 -7.81
CA LEU A 91 -6.44 18.42 -7.30
C LEU A 91 -5.78 19.30 -8.36
N TRP A 92 -5.81 18.89 -9.63
CA TRP A 92 -5.33 19.70 -10.74
C TRP A 92 -6.14 20.98 -10.91
N ARG A 93 -7.48 20.89 -10.86
CA ARG A 93 -8.36 22.07 -10.92
C ARG A 93 -8.13 23.02 -9.75
N VAL A 94 -8.06 22.49 -8.52
CA VAL A 94 -7.78 23.29 -7.32
C VAL A 94 -6.43 24.00 -7.44
N SER A 95 -5.40 23.31 -7.93
CA SER A 95 -4.08 23.90 -8.16
C SER A 95 -4.14 25.02 -9.20
N GLY A 96 -4.93 24.84 -10.27
CA GLY A 96 -5.20 25.87 -11.27
C GLY A 96 -5.91 27.10 -10.69
N ASP A 97 -6.90 26.91 -9.82
CA ASP A 97 -7.63 28.01 -9.16
C ASP A 97 -6.70 28.81 -8.23
N ILE A 98 -5.85 28.12 -7.45
CA ILE A 98 -4.85 28.75 -6.58
C ILE A 98 -3.85 29.55 -7.42
N THR A 99 -3.34 28.96 -8.50
CA THR A 99 -2.34 29.58 -9.38
C THR A 99 -2.95 30.79 -10.13
N GLY A 100 -4.22 30.68 -10.52
CA GLY A 100 -5.02 31.75 -11.11
C GLY A 100 -5.24 32.92 -10.15
N TYR A 101 -5.41 32.66 -8.84
CA TYR A 101 -5.47 33.71 -7.82
C TYR A 101 -4.17 34.52 -7.74
N PHE A 102 -3.02 33.89 -7.98
CA PHE A 102 -1.71 34.57 -8.07
C PHE A 102 -1.42 35.20 -9.45
N GLY A 103 -2.39 35.18 -10.38
CA GLY A 103 -2.25 35.79 -11.72
C GLY A 103 -1.61 34.88 -12.77
N TYR A 104 -1.31 33.63 -12.43
CA TYR A 104 -0.78 32.63 -13.34
C TYR A 104 -1.94 31.80 -13.91
N GLY A 105 -2.37 32.11 -15.14
CA GLY A 105 -3.42 31.37 -15.84
C GLY A 105 -2.96 30.02 -16.46
N PRO A 106 -3.84 29.36 -17.23
CA PRO A 106 -3.55 28.06 -17.87
C PRO A 106 -2.36 28.05 -18.84
N LYS A 107 -1.88 29.24 -19.24
CA LYS A 107 -0.74 29.41 -20.16
C LYS A 107 0.63 29.18 -19.50
N TYR A 108 0.66 29.02 -18.18
CA TYR A 108 1.88 28.79 -17.40
C TYR A 108 2.06 27.31 -17.01
N GLU A 109 1.43 26.38 -17.74
CA GLU A 109 1.71 24.96 -17.59
C GLU A 109 3.18 24.69 -17.96
N VAL A 110 3.95 24.19 -16.98
CA VAL A 110 5.35 23.81 -17.18
C VAL A 110 5.36 22.35 -17.63
N LEU A 111 5.72 22.12 -18.89
CA LEU A 111 5.92 20.80 -19.50
C LEU A 111 7.23 20.15 -19.05
#